data_AF-A0A529SFL4-F1
#
_entry.id   AF-A0A529SFL4-F1
#
_cell.length_a   1.000
_cell.length_b   1.000
_cell.length_c   1.000
_cell.angle_alpha   90.00
_cell.angle_beta   90.00
_cell.angle_gamma   90.00
#
_symmetry.space_group_name_H-M   'P 1'
#
loop_
_entity.id
_entity.type
_entity.pdbx_description
1 polymer ?
#
loop_
_entity_poly.entity_id
_entity_poly.type
_entity_poly.pdbx_seq_one_letter_code
_entity_poly.pdbx_strand_id
1 'polypeptide(L)'
;TEQRNYLAFNTLSGKGAGSTKALQDPAFRDSIGYAIDQKTIVDKAFRGHADPGVGLAMPVTVDYYSELSDIRRHFDLAEAGRRLDAAGYRDINGDGIREDKEGKSFQLDLITGTLSGMLEM
;
A
#
# COMPACT_ATOMS: atom_id res chain seq x y z
N THR A 1 -5.74 -22.11 -10.30
CA THR A 1 -4.62 -21.17 -10.47
C THR A 1 -5.11 -19.79 -10.14
N GLU A 2 -4.44 -19.09 -9.25
CA GLU A 2 -4.87 -17.80 -8.71
C GLU A 2 -3.80 -16.75 -9.04
N GLN A 3 -4.22 -15.50 -9.27
CA GLN A 3 -3.32 -14.40 -9.61
C GLN A 3 -3.34 -13.38 -8.47
N ARG A 4 -2.16 -13.03 -7.95
CA ARG A 4 -2.03 -12.03 -6.87
C ARG A 4 -1.52 -10.70 -7.44
N ASN A 5 -2.25 -9.63 -7.12
CA ASN A 5 -1.78 -8.25 -7.32
C ASN A 5 -1.47 -7.64 -5.96
N TYR A 6 -0.31 -7.02 -5.82
CA TYR A 6 0.13 -6.42 -4.56
C TYR A 6 0.93 -5.13 -4.79
N LEU A 7 0.90 -4.25 -3.80
CA LEU A 7 1.76 -3.08 -3.72
C LEU A 7 2.94 -3.40 -2.81
N ALA A 8 4.15 -3.14 -3.31
CA ALA A 8 5.37 -3.25 -2.52
C ALA A 8 6.03 -1.87 -2.39
N PHE A 9 6.70 -1.64 -1.26
CA PHE A 9 7.45 -0.42 -0.99
C PHE A 9 8.95 -0.73 -1.06
N ASN A 10 9.73 0.13 -1.71
CA ASN A 10 11.19 0.04 -1.65
C ASN A 10 11.67 0.53 -0.28
N THR A 11 12.02 -0.40 0.61
CA THR A 11 12.50 -0.11 1.96
C THR A 11 14.03 -0.10 2.08
N LEU A 12 14.77 -0.11 0.96
CA LEU A 12 16.23 -0.08 0.99
C LEU A 12 16.75 1.28 1.48
N SER A 13 17.88 1.23 2.17
CA SER A 13 18.68 2.40 2.56
C SER A 13 19.97 2.47 1.74
N GLY A 14 20.43 3.67 1.40
CA GLY A 14 21.69 3.88 0.67
C GLY A 14 21.53 3.78 -0.86
N LYS A 15 22.48 3.12 -1.54
CA LYS A 15 22.46 3.00 -3.00
C LYS A 15 21.24 2.17 -3.43
N GLY A 16 20.36 2.77 -4.22
CA GLY A 16 19.10 2.13 -4.67
C GLY A 16 17.92 2.33 -3.72
N ALA A 17 18.03 3.22 -2.72
CA ALA A 17 16.89 3.65 -1.92
C ALA A 17 15.80 4.27 -2.80
N GLY A 18 14.55 4.18 -2.33
CA GLY A 18 13.41 4.79 -3.01
C GLY A 18 13.43 6.33 -2.97
N SER A 19 12.41 6.95 -3.55
CA SER A 19 12.33 8.41 -3.75
C SER A 19 12.30 9.23 -2.45
N THR A 20 11.99 8.59 -1.31
CA THR A 20 11.97 9.21 0.02
C THR A 20 12.28 8.17 1.11
N LYS A 21 12.87 8.62 2.22
CA LYS A 21 13.09 7.79 3.41
C LYS A 21 11.79 7.37 4.09
N ALA A 22 10.67 8.05 3.84
CA ALA A 22 9.37 7.66 4.38
C ALA A 22 8.96 6.23 3.98
N LEU A 23 9.42 5.74 2.82
CA LEU A 23 9.18 4.36 2.39
C LEU A 23 9.78 3.32 3.36
N GLN A 24 10.80 3.71 4.13
CA GLN A 24 11.41 2.85 5.16
C GLN A 24 10.62 2.86 6.47
N ASP A 25 9.77 3.87 6.71
CA ASP A 25 8.96 4.00 7.92
C ASP A 25 7.73 3.05 7.88
N PRO A 26 7.63 2.07 8.79
CA PRO A 26 6.48 1.19 8.86
C PRO A 26 5.15 1.93 9.09
N ALA A 27 5.15 3.02 9.88
CA ALA A 27 3.94 3.79 10.15
C ALA A 27 3.45 4.50 8.89
N PHE A 28 4.36 4.99 8.04
CA PHE A 28 4.01 5.53 6.73
C PHE A 28 3.34 4.47 5.86
N ARG A 29 3.97 3.30 5.69
CA ARG A 29 3.43 2.20 4.86
C ARG A 29 2.09 1.68 5.38
N ASP A 30 1.96 1.57 6.71
CA ASP A 30 0.70 1.20 7.36
C ASP A 30 -0.42 2.18 7.04
N SER A 31 -0.14 3.48 7.12
CA SER A 31 -1.11 4.54 6.84
C SER A 31 -1.58 4.53 5.39
N ILE A 32 -0.66 4.34 4.43
CA ILE A 32 -1.00 4.22 3.00
C ILE A 32 -1.95 3.05 2.75
N GLY A 33 -1.85 1.96 3.52
CA GLY A 33 -2.77 0.83 3.41
C GLY A 33 -4.23 1.19 3.67
N TYR A 34 -4.51 2.15 4.57
CA TYR A 34 -5.88 2.65 4.80
C TYR A 34 -6.36 3.60 3.69
N ALA A 35 -5.45 4.16 2.90
CA ALA A 35 -5.80 5.02 1.77
C ALA A 35 -6.11 4.25 0.47
N ILE A 36 -6.01 2.92 0.47
CA ILE A 36 -6.23 2.08 -0.72
C ILE A 36 -7.63 1.47 -0.67
N ASP A 37 -8.49 1.91 -1.59
CA ASP A 37 -9.83 1.33 -1.77
C ASP A 37 -9.78 0.07 -2.63
N GLN A 38 -9.50 -1.07 -2.00
CA GLN A 38 -9.49 -2.37 -2.66
C GLN A 38 -10.84 -2.72 -3.29
N LYS A 39 -11.97 -2.30 -2.69
CA LYS A 39 -13.30 -2.59 -3.23
C LYS A 39 -13.49 -1.86 -4.55
N THR A 40 -13.19 -0.57 -4.60
CA THR A 40 -13.28 0.20 -5.85
C THR A 40 -12.34 -0.35 -6.92
N ILE A 41 -11.15 -0.81 -6.55
CA ILE A 41 -10.22 -1.47 -7.49
C ILE A 41 -10.86 -2.74 -8.08
N VAL A 42 -11.42 -3.61 -7.25
CA VAL A 42 -12.13 -4.82 -7.70
C VAL A 42 -13.28 -4.47 -8.63
N ASP A 43 -14.15 -3.54 -8.22
CA ASP A 43 -15.36 -3.19 -8.96
C ASP A 43 -15.04 -2.54 -10.32
N LYS A 44 -14.04 -1.65 -10.37
CA LYS A 44 -13.77 -0.83 -11.57
C LYS A 44 -12.68 -1.40 -12.46
N ALA A 45 -11.55 -1.80 -11.90
CA ALA A 45 -10.41 -2.30 -12.67
C ALA A 45 -10.59 -3.78 -13.03
N PHE A 46 -11.04 -4.60 -12.09
CA PHE A 46 -11.27 -6.04 -12.30
C PHE A 46 -12.70 -6.39 -12.68
N ARG A 47 -13.62 -5.42 -12.72
CA ARG A 47 -15.04 -5.61 -13.08
C ARG A 47 -15.74 -6.68 -12.22
N GLY A 48 -15.34 -6.79 -10.95
CA GLY A 48 -15.88 -7.78 -10.01
C GLY A 48 -15.29 -9.19 -10.13
N HIS A 49 -14.24 -9.39 -10.94
CA HIS A 49 -13.60 -10.69 -11.14
C HIS A 49 -12.34 -10.91 -10.28
N ALA A 50 -12.27 -10.26 -9.12
CA ALA A 50 -11.18 -10.42 -8.16
C ALA A 50 -11.72 -10.28 -6.74
N ASP A 51 -11.02 -10.86 -5.77
CA ASP A 51 -11.31 -10.69 -4.35
C ASP A 51 -10.35 -9.68 -3.71
N PRO A 52 -10.82 -8.85 -2.75
CA PRO A 52 -9.93 -7.98 -1.98
C PRO A 52 -8.89 -8.78 -1.20
N GLY A 53 -7.60 -8.47 -1.41
CA GLY A 53 -6.49 -9.19 -0.78
C GLY A 53 -6.48 -9.04 0.75
N VAL A 54 -6.40 -10.18 1.45
CA VAL A 54 -6.33 -10.26 2.92
C VAL A 54 -4.90 -10.47 3.45
N GLY A 55 -4.00 -11.01 2.63
CA GLY A 55 -2.64 -11.33 3.02
C GLY A 55 -1.79 -11.69 1.80
N LEU A 56 -0.52 -12.05 2.05
CA LEU A 56 0.38 -12.48 0.99
C LEU A 56 0.05 -13.90 0.52
N ALA A 57 -0.19 -14.82 1.46
CA ALA A 57 -0.60 -16.18 1.16
C ALA A 57 -2.05 -16.19 0.66
N MET A 58 -2.29 -16.97 -0.39
CA MET A 58 -3.61 -17.13 -0.99
C MET A 58 -4.35 -18.30 -0.31
N PRO A 59 -5.69 -18.34 -0.33
CA PRO A 59 -6.45 -19.45 0.26
C PRO A 59 -6.06 -20.82 -0.31
N VAL A 60 -5.63 -20.88 -1.58
CA VAL A 60 -5.14 -22.12 -2.21
C VAL A 60 -3.86 -22.67 -1.56
N THR A 61 -3.06 -21.81 -0.91
CA THR A 61 -1.85 -22.20 -0.16
C THR A 61 -2.16 -22.49 1.32
N VAL A 62 -3.00 -23.50 1.56
CA VAL A 62 -3.63 -23.78 2.88
C VAL A 62 -2.63 -23.87 4.04
N ASP A 63 -1.44 -24.44 3.82
CA ASP A 63 -0.42 -24.62 4.86
C ASP A 63 0.20 -23.30 5.35
N TYR A 64 0.08 -22.23 4.56
CA TYR A 64 0.65 -20.91 4.83
C TYR A 64 -0.40 -19.81 4.93
N TYR A 65 -1.68 -20.16 4.74
CA TYR A 65 -2.78 -19.22 4.77
C TYR A 65 -3.25 -18.97 6.21
N SER A 66 -3.53 -17.71 6.51
CA SER A 66 -4.17 -17.31 7.76
C SER A 66 -5.36 -16.41 7.40
N GLU A 67 -6.48 -16.62 8.07
CA GLU A 67 -7.63 -15.70 7.98
C GLU A 67 -7.27 -14.38 8.67
N LEU A 68 -6.86 -13.40 7.88
CA LEU A 68 -6.43 -12.07 8.36
C LEU A 68 -7.49 -11.00 8.13
N SER A 69 -8.71 -11.40 7.77
CA SER A 69 -9.82 -10.49 7.45
C SER A 69 -10.11 -9.49 8.57
N ASP A 70 -10.05 -9.92 9.83
CA ASP A 70 -10.29 -9.08 11.01
C ASP A 70 -9.22 -8.00 11.26
N ILE A 71 -7.99 -8.25 10.83
CA ILE A 71 -6.86 -7.32 11.01
C ILE A 71 -6.50 -6.57 9.72
N ARG A 72 -7.27 -6.79 8.65
CA ARG A 72 -7.06 -6.13 7.37
C ARG A 72 -7.36 -4.63 7.52
N ARG A 73 -6.49 -3.81 6.94
CA ARG A 73 -6.73 -2.37 6.78
C ARG A 73 -7.96 -2.20 5.89
N HIS A 74 -8.96 -1.48 6.37
CA HIS A 74 -10.10 -1.08 5.56
C HIS A 74 -9.84 0.29 4.95
N PHE A 75 -10.56 0.62 3.88
CA PHE A 75 -10.44 1.92 3.26
C PHE A 75 -11.05 3.01 4.15
N ASP A 76 -10.21 3.91 4.64
CA ASP A 76 -10.58 5.06 5.45
C ASP A 76 -9.52 6.16 5.29
N LEU A 77 -9.86 7.19 4.50
CA LEU A 77 -8.98 8.32 4.25
C LEU A 77 -8.74 9.18 5.50
N ALA A 78 -9.71 9.27 6.41
CA ALA A 78 -9.57 10.04 7.65
C ALA A 78 -8.59 9.35 8.59
N GLU A 79 -8.69 8.03 8.71
CA GLU A 79 -7.76 7.22 9.49
C GLU A 79 -6.35 7.23 8.89
N ALA A 80 -6.23 7.12 7.55
CA ALA A 80 -4.94 7.27 6.86
C ALA A 80 -4.30 8.63 7.16
N GLY A 81 -5.08 9.71 7.06
CA GLY A 81 -4.63 11.07 7.37
C GLY A 81 -4.18 11.22 8.82
N ARG A 82 -4.97 10.74 9.77
CA ARG A 82 -4.66 10.77 11.20
C ARG A 82 -3.36 10.02 11.52
N ARG A 83 -3.14 8.85 10.92
CA ARG A 83 -1.91 8.07 11.11
C ARG A 83 -0.68 8.74 10.49
N LEU A 84 -0.82 9.34 9.31
CA LEU A 84 0.23 10.15 8.70
C LEU A 84 0.58 11.36 9.58
N ASP A 85 -0.42 12.07 10.11
CA ASP A 85 -0.21 13.21 11.02
C ASP A 85 0.51 12.81 12.31
N ALA A 86 0.15 11.65 12.87
CA ALA A 86 0.77 11.08 14.06
C ALA A 86 2.20 10.59 13.79
N ALA A 87 2.48 10.10 12.58
CA ALA A 87 3.81 9.72 12.14
C ALA A 87 4.70 10.92 11.75
N GLY A 88 4.14 12.14 11.72
CA GLY A 88 4.88 13.39 11.44
C GLY A 88 4.89 13.81 9.98
N TYR A 89 4.01 13.23 9.15
CA TYR A 89 3.86 13.55 7.74
C TYR A 89 2.64 14.44 7.54
N ARG A 90 2.84 15.75 7.51
CA ARG A 90 1.74 16.75 7.48
C ARG A 90 1.91 17.63 6.26
N ASP A 91 0.82 18.20 5.79
CA ASP A 91 0.86 19.35 4.88
C ASP A 91 1.18 20.60 5.72
N ILE A 92 2.40 21.10 5.61
CA ILE A 92 2.88 22.26 6.38
C ILE A 92 2.72 23.58 5.64
N ASN A 93 2.51 23.54 4.33
CA ASN A 93 2.52 24.72 3.48
C ASN A 93 1.12 25.08 2.94
N GLY A 94 0.14 24.18 3.08
CA GLY A 94 -1.26 24.36 2.68
C GLY A 94 -1.55 24.10 1.20
N ASP A 95 -0.65 23.41 0.47
CA ASP A 95 -0.82 23.09 -0.96
C ASP A 95 -1.63 21.80 -1.21
N GLY A 96 -2.01 21.09 -0.14
CA GLY A 96 -2.73 19.83 -0.20
C GLY A 96 -1.84 18.59 -0.35
N ILE A 97 -0.51 18.75 -0.43
CA ILE A 97 0.48 17.68 -0.51
C ILE A 97 1.24 17.63 0.81
N ARG A 98 1.24 16.46 1.45
CA ARG A 98 2.01 16.24 2.68
C ARG A 98 3.52 16.28 2.40
N GLU A 99 4.29 16.78 3.34
CA GLU A 99 5.74 16.74 3.33
C GLU A 99 6.29 15.54 4.10
N ASP A 100 7.49 15.13 3.71
CA ASP A 100 8.30 14.21 4.50
C ASP A 100 8.92 14.90 5.73
N LYS A 101 9.58 14.10 6.57
CA LYS A 101 10.22 14.57 7.81
C LYS A 101 11.39 15.54 7.58
N GLU A 102 11.82 15.70 6.32
CA GLU A 102 12.87 16.64 5.90
C GLU A 102 12.26 17.91 5.28
N GLY A 103 10.92 18.02 5.24
CA GLY A 103 10.19 19.17 4.71
C GLY A 103 10.01 19.16 3.20
N LYS A 104 10.23 18.02 2.53
CA LYS A 104 10.05 17.90 1.08
C LYS A 104 8.67 17.35 0.76
N SER A 105 7.93 18.01 -0.13
CA SER A 105 6.62 17.54 -0.61
C SER A 105 6.72 16.13 -1.18
N PHE A 106 5.73 15.27 -0.86
CA PHE A 106 5.74 13.90 -1.35
C PHE A 106 5.52 13.83 -2.85
N GLN A 107 6.45 13.14 -3.50
CA GLN A 107 6.33 12.62 -4.85
C GLN A 107 6.87 11.18 -4.87
N LEU A 108 6.00 10.24 -5.20
CA LEU A 108 6.31 8.81 -5.22
C LEU A 108 6.13 8.26 -6.63
N ASP A 109 7.11 7.49 -7.09
CA ASP A 109 7.02 6.79 -8.36
C ASP A 109 6.41 5.41 -8.13
N LEU A 110 5.28 5.15 -8.81
CA LEU A 110 4.69 3.82 -8.88
C LEU A 110 5.26 3.09 -10.10
N ILE A 111 6.12 2.10 -9.84
CA ILE A 111 6.68 1.25 -10.90
C ILE A 111 5.74 0.05 -11.09
N THR A 112 5.20 -0.08 -12.30
CA THR A 112 4.37 -1.22 -12.69
C THR A 112 5.05 -1.99 -13.81
N GLY A 113 4.83 -3.30 -13.88
CA GLY A 113 5.29 -4.13 -14.99
C GLY A 113 4.27 -5.19 -15.34
N THR A 114 4.36 -5.73 -16.55
CA THR A 114 3.51 -6.84 -17.04
C THR A 114 3.72 -8.16 -16.30
N LEU A 115 4.75 -8.25 -15.44
CA LEU A 115 5.05 -9.40 -14.58
C LEU A 115 4.30 -9.38 -13.24
N SER A 116 3.72 -8.24 -12.83
CA SER A 116 2.78 -8.24 -11.70
C SER A 116 1.50 -8.94 -12.13
N GLY A 117 1.20 -10.07 -11.49
CA GLY A 117 0.11 -10.96 -11.90
C GLY A 117 0.54 -12.14 -12.78
N MET A 118 1.78 -12.64 -12.70
CA MET A 118 2.04 -13.96 -13.29
C MET A 118 1.20 -15.04 -12.59
N LEU A 119 0.63 -15.94 -13.38
CA LEU A 119 -0.18 -17.07 -12.92
C LEU A 119 0.74 -18.04 -12.15
N GLU A 120 0.52 -18.21 -10.85
CA GLU A 120 1.29 -19.19 -10.07
C GLU A 120 0.72 -20.59 -10.30
N MET A 121 1.49 -21.45 -10.99
CA MET A 121 1.10 -22.84 -11.31
C MET A 121 1.14 -23.76 -10.10
#